data_AF-A0A536GSE5-F1
#
_entry.id   AF-A0A536GSE5-F1
#
_cell.length_a   1.000
_cell.length_b   1.000
_cell.length_c   1.000
_cell.angle_alpha   90.00
_cell.angle_beta   90.00
_cell.angle_gamma   90.00
#
_symmetry.space_group_name_H-M   'P 1'
#
loop_
_entity.id
_entity.type
_entity.pdbx_description
1 polymer ?
#
loop_
_entity_poly.entity_id
_entity_poly.type
_entity_poly.pdbx_seq_one_letter_code
_entity_poly.pdbx_strand_id
1 'polypeptide(L)'
;MTVYRTTVSQCWAWMRLDILLRLVPLTLAPLVFGWFTGTPLTSLSLSLAHPLRDILLSVPLGLAGLVIAARFATYRGRRAGRMFVPTAPDLAVQSAYYLLLNAPVEEWFFRGFLQGTLSRWWHAPAIALIVATAIFGGYHFLDRWGWRPVVGATAAGLGLGLIYLWQPSPPSLLAPTLV
;
A
#
# COMPACT_ATOMS: atom_id res chain seq x y z
N MET A 1 -23.06 10.43 16.93
CA MET A 1 -22.24 9.94 15.79
C MET A 1 -23.17 9.21 14.85
N THR A 2 -23.27 9.64 13.59
CA THR A 2 -24.17 9.03 12.61
C THR A 2 -23.47 7.88 11.88
N VAL A 3 -24.14 6.75 11.74
CA VAL A 3 -23.61 5.57 11.03
C VAL A 3 -24.21 5.50 9.63
N TYR A 4 -23.34 5.40 8.62
CA TYR A 4 -23.68 5.26 7.22
C TYR A 4 -23.25 3.88 6.73
N ARG A 5 -24.18 3.13 6.12
CA ARG A 5 -23.85 1.84 5.52
C ARG A 5 -23.30 2.03 4.11
N THR A 6 -22.19 1.37 3.81
CA THR A 6 -21.66 1.30 2.44
C THR A 6 -22.09 0.02 1.75
N THR A 7 -22.33 0.14 0.45
CA THR A 7 -22.89 -0.90 -0.42
C THR A 7 -21.93 -1.21 -1.55
N VAL A 8 -22.06 -2.42 -2.12
CA VAL A 8 -21.23 -2.88 -3.24
C VAL A 8 -21.23 -1.91 -4.41
N SER A 9 -22.38 -1.29 -4.73
CA SER A 9 -22.47 -0.30 -5.81
C SER A 9 -21.66 0.96 -5.54
N GLN A 10 -21.67 1.44 -4.29
CA GLN A 10 -20.81 2.54 -3.87
C GLN A 10 -19.34 2.15 -3.92
N CYS A 11 -19.01 0.91 -3.56
CA CYS A 11 -17.63 0.43 -3.67
C CYS A 11 -17.13 0.39 -5.09
N TRP A 12 -17.90 -0.20 -6.00
CA TRP A 12 -17.54 -0.21 -7.41
C TRP A 12 -17.38 1.20 -7.99
N ALA A 13 -18.23 2.14 -7.56
CA ALA A 13 -18.19 3.51 -8.06
C ALA A 13 -16.88 4.23 -7.74
N TRP A 14 -16.26 3.99 -6.57
CA TRP A 14 -14.95 4.56 -6.24
C TRP A 14 -13.80 3.69 -6.74
N MET A 15 -13.90 2.35 -6.67
CA MET A 15 -12.85 1.44 -7.12
C MET A 15 -12.51 1.63 -8.59
N ARG A 16 -13.50 1.81 -9.46
CA ARG A 16 -13.24 2.09 -10.89
C ARG A 16 -12.40 3.35 -11.11
N LEU A 17 -12.59 4.37 -10.29
CA LEU A 17 -11.83 5.61 -10.37
C LEU A 17 -10.43 5.42 -9.80
N ASP A 18 -10.32 4.71 -8.67
CA ASP A 18 -9.04 4.33 -8.06
C ASP A 18 -8.19 3.50 -9.04
N ILE A 19 -8.78 2.51 -9.71
CA ILE A 19 -8.10 1.71 -10.74
C ILE A 19 -7.55 2.61 -11.85
N LEU A 20 -8.40 3.45 -12.45
CA LEU A 20 -8.03 4.25 -13.61
C LEU A 20 -7.03 5.36 -13.28
N LEU A 21 -7.23 6.05 -12.16
CA LEU A 21 -6.48 7.26 -11.81
C LEU A 21 -5.25 6.96 -10.95
N ARG A 22 -5.21 5.80 -10.27
CA ARG A 22 -4.13 5.42 -9.37
C ARG A 22 -3.45 4.14 -9.82
N LEU A 23 -4.14 3.01 -9.83
CA LEU A 23 -3.48 1.73 -10.04
C LEU A 23 -2.90 1.57 -11.45
N VAL A 24 -3.58 2.07 -12.49
CA VAL A 24 -3.07 2.05 -13.86
C VAL A 24 -1.76 2.87 -13.96
N PRO A 25 -1.70 4.15 -13.56
CA PRO A 25 -0.43 4.89 -13.53
C PRO A 25 0.67 4.23 -12.71
N LEU A 26 0.36 3.72 -11.51
CA LEU A 26 1.33 3.05 -10.64
C LEU A 26 1.85 1.74 -11.24
N THR A 27 1.05 1.05 -12.06
CA THR A 27 1.46 -0.16 -12.79
C THR A 27 2.28 0.20 -14.03
N LEU A 28 1.86 1.22 -14.78
CA LEU A 28 2.51 1.60 -16.03
C LEU A 28 3.90 2.17 -15.81
N ALA A 29 4.12 2.98 -14.76
CA ALA A 29 5.41 3.59 -14.49
C ALA A 29 6.59 2.58 -14.42
N PRO A 30 6.56 1.52 -13.59
CA PRO A 30 7.62 0.52 -13.53
C PRO A 30 7.74 -0.29 -14.82
N LEU A 31 6.63 -0.57 -15.52
CA LEU A 31 6.65 -1.27 -16.81
C LEU A 31 7.36 -0.45 -17.89
N VAL A 32 6.97 0.81 -18.03
CA VAL A 32 7.53 1.76 -18.99
C VAL A 32 9.01 1.99 -18.68
N PHE A 33 9.36 2.19 -17.41
CA PHE A 33 10.75 2.30 -16.98
C PHE A 33 11.56 1.04 -17.32
N GLY A 34 11.05 -0.15 -17.00
CA GLY A 34 11.70 -1.42 -17.29
C GLY A 34 11.93 -1.63 -18.78
N TRP A 35 10.93 -1.30 -19.61
CA TRP A 35 11.04 -1.34 -21.07
C TRP A 35 12.09 -0.37 -21.62
N PHE A 36 12.08 0.89 -21.18
CA PHE A 36 13.02 1.90 -21.66
C PHE A 36 14.47 1.65 -21.22
N THR A 37 14.67 1.09 -20.02
CA THR A 37 16.01 0.89 -19.45
C THR A 37 16.56 -0.51 -19.65
N GLY A 38 15.75 -1.45 -20.16
CA GLY A 38 16.10 -2.88 -20.18
C GLY A 38 16.15 -3.52 -18.79
N THR A 39 15.67 -2.83 -17.74
CA THR A 39 15.66 -3.34 -16.36
C THR A 39 14.66 -4.49 -16.23
N PRO A 40 15.08 -5.72 -15.86
CA PRO A 40 14.17 -6.84 -15.69
C PRO A 40 13.17 -6.57 -14.55
N LEU A 41 11.89 -6.93 -14.74
CA LEU A 41 10.86 -6.70 -13.72
C LEU A 41 11.10 -7.48 -12.42
N THR A 42 11.82 -8.60 -12.48
CA THR A 42 12.29 -9.35 -11.28
C THR A 42 13.22 -8.52 -10.41
N SER A 43 13.96 -7.58 -11.01
CA SER A 43 14.79 -6.61 -10.26
C SER A 43 13.94 -5.49 -9.63
N LEU A 44 12.65 -5.39 -9.96
CA LEU A 44 11.68 -4.54 -9.29
C LEU A 44 10.87 -5.34 -8.25
N SER A 45 11.44 -6.44 -7.75
CA SER A 45 10.94 -7.24 -6.63
C SER A 45 9.64 -8.01 -6.90
N LEU A 46 9.30 -8.25 -8.17
CA LEU A 46 8.34 -9.29 -8.56
C LEU A 46 8.96 -10.68 -8.36
N SER A 47 8.97 -11.14 -7.11
CA SER A 47 9.57 -12.39 -6.66
C SER A 47 8.80 -12.96 -5.46
N LEU A 48 8.80 -14.30 -5.34
CA LEU A 48 8.30 -15.06 -4.20
C LEU A 48 9.44 -15.84 -3.53
N ALA A 49 10.59 -15.20 -3.34
CA ALA A 49 11.82 -15.89 -2.92
C ALA A 49 11.75 -16.52 -1.51
N HIS A 50 10.93 -15.96 -0.60
CA HIS A 50 10.91 -16.36 0.80
C HIS A 50 9.49 -16.55 1.37
N PRO A 51 8.63 -17.35 0.72
CA PRO A 51 7.18 -17.31 0.95
C PRO A 51 6.80 -17.69 2.37
N LEU A 52 7.46 -18.71 2.96
CA LEU A 52 7.19 -19.12 4.34
C LEU A 52 7.55 -18.01 5.34
N ARG A 53 8.75 -17.41 5.21
CA ARG A 53 9.17 -16.28 6.06
C ARG A 53 8.20 -15.12 5.93
N ASP A 54 7.84 -14.79 4.70
CA ASP A 54 7.00 -13.63 4.41
C ASP A 54 5.60 -13.80 5.00
N ILE A 55 5.01 -15.00 4.92
CA ILE A 55 3.74 -15.33 5.58
C ILE A 55 3.88 -15.29 7.11
N LEU A 56 4.93 -15.88 7.67
CA LEU A 56 5.15 -15.90 9.12
C LEU A 56 5.34 -14.50 9.72
N LEU A 57 5.90 -13.57 8.94
CA LEU A 57 6.03 -12.16 9.34
C LEU A 57 4.73 -11.38 9.08
N SER A 58 4.08 -11.60 7.94
CA SER A 58 2.94 -10.78 7.54
C SER A 58 1.70 -11.06 8.36
N VAL A 59 1.45 -12.29 8.80
CA VAL A 59 0.28 -12.63 9.63
C VAL A 59 0.24 -11.81 10.94
N PRO A 60 1.26 -11.85 11.82
CA PRO A 60 1.22 -11.08 13.06
C PRO A 60 1.26 -9.56 12.82
N LEU A 61 2.05 -9.10 11.84
CA LEU A 61 2.16 -7.68 11.52
C LEU A 61 0.87 -7.12 10.92
N GLY A 62 0.22 -7.86 10.01
CA GLY A 62 -1.05 -7.49 9.40
C GLY A 62 -2.20 -7.51 10.41
N LEU A 63 -2.20 -8.45 11.36
CA LEU A 63 -3.15 -8.41 12.48
C LEU A 63 -2.96 -7.16 13.35
N ALA A 64 -1.71 -6.80 13.66
CA ALA A 64 -1.41 -5.57 14.40
C ALA A 64 -1.82 -4.32 13.60
N GLY A 65 -1.51 -4.29 12.30
CA GLY A 65 -1.92 -3.26 11.35
C GLY A 65 -3.43 -3.08 11.31
N LEU A 66 -4.19 -4.17 11.22
CA LEU A 66 -5.65 -4.18 11.24
C LEU A 66 -6.21 -3.57 12.53
N VAL A 67 -5.64 -3.91 13.70
CA VAL A 67 -6.04 -3.33 14.98
C VAL A 67 -5.78 -1.81 14.99
N ILE A 68 -4.60 -1.39 14.55
CA ILE A 68 -4.24 0.03 14.47
C ILE A 68 -5.19 0.77 13.52
N ALA A 69 -5.41 0.23 12.33
CA ALA A 69 -6.30 0.79 11.31
C ALA A 69 -7.74 0.92 11.84
N ALA A 70 -8.27 -0.11 12.51
CA ALA A 70 -9.62 -0.09 13.10
C ALA A 70 -9.75 0.98 14.21
N ARG A 71 -8.73 1.11 15.08
CA ARG A 71 -8.69 2.16 16.12
C ARG A 71 -8.61 3.55 15.50
N PHE A 72 -7.79 3.72 14.47
CA PHE A 72 -7.64 4.99 13.78
C PHE A 72 -8.91 5.39 13.01
N ALA A 73 -9.57 4.43 12.35
CA ALA A 73 -10.86 4.62 11.70
C ALA A 73 -11.93 5.05 12.72
N THR A 74 -11.98 4.42 13.89
CA THR A 74 -12.87 4.80 14.99
C THR A 74 -12.59 6.22 15.48
N TYR A 75 -11.32 6.57 15.70
CA TYR A 75 -10.90 7.92 16.09
C TYR A 75 -11.36 8.98 15.07
N ARG A 76 -11.12 8.74 13.77
CA ARG A 76 -11.54 9.65 12.71
C ARG A 76 -13.05 9.76 12.62
N GLY A 77 -13.76 8.64 12.76
CA GLY A 77 -15.22 8.63 12.72
C GLY A 77 -15.86 9.44 13.84
N ARG A 78 -15.33 9.32 15.07
CA ARG A 78 -15.75 10.14 16.22
C ARG A 78 -15.50 11.63 15.97
N ARG A 79 -14.31 11.99 15.48
CA ARG A 79 -13.94 13.38 15.16
C ARG A 79 -14.81 14.00 14.06
N ALA A 80 -15.16 13.23 13.05
CA ALA A 80 -15.98 13.69 11.93
C ALA A 80 -17.49 13.64 12.23
N GLY A 81 -17.90 13.11 13.38
CA GLY A 81 -19.31 12.88 13.72
C GLY A 81 -20.01 11.82 12.87
N ARG A 82 -19.28 11.14 11.98
CA ARG A 82 -19.81 10.17 11.00
C ARG A 82 -18.93 8.93 10.93
N MET A 83 -19.54 7.75 10.84
CA MET A 83 -18.84 6.48 10.69
C MET A 83 -19.42 5.73 9.49
N PHE A 84 -18.54 5.29 8.58
CA PHE A 84 -18.92 4.45 7.45
C PHE A 84 -18.66 2.99 7.83
N VAL A 85 -19.66 2.14 7.67
CA VAL A 85 -19.57 0.72 8.01
C VAL A 85 -20.05 -0.12 6.83
N PRO A 86 -19.22 -1.01 6.29
CA PRO A 86 -19.62 -1.84 5.17
C PRO A 86 -20.72 -2.84 5.55
N THR A 87 -21.54 -3.19 4.56
CA THR A 87 -22.31 -4.45 4.61
C THR A 87 -21.37 -5.64 4.42
N ALA A 88 -21.79 -6.86 4.76
CA ALA A 88 -20.91 -8.03 4.60
C ALA A 88 -20.45 -8.26 3.14
N PRO A 89 -21.33 -8.18 2.12
CA PRO A 89 -20.90 -8.24 0.72
C PRO A 89 -19.93 -7.11 0.34
N ASP A 90 -20.20 -5.90 0.83
CA ASP A 90 -19.36 -4.74 0.58
C ASP A 90 -17.95 -4.91 1.18
N LEU A 91 -17.86 -5.42 2.41
CA LEU A 91 -16.60 -5.74 3.06
C LEU A 91 -15.83 -6.80 2.27
N ALA A 92 -16.49 -7.85 1.78
CA ALA A 92 -15.83 -8.90 1.00
C ALA A 92 -15.22 -8.33 -0.29
N VAL A 93 -15.96 -7.47 -1.01
CA VAL A 93 -15.48 -6.82 -2.24
C VAL A 93 -14.31 -5.87 -1.93
N GLN A 94 -14.41 -5.05 -0.89
CA GLN A 94 -13.33 -4.17 -0.46
C GLN A 94 -12.06 -4.95 -0.07
N SER A 95 -12.21 -6.00 0.74
CA SER A 95 -11.06 -6.82 1.15
C SER A 95 -10.39 -7.50 -0.04
N ALA A 96 -11.17 -8.06 -0.97
CA ALA A 96 -10.62 -8.67 -2.18
C ALA A 96 -9.89 -7.63 -3.05
N TYR A 97 -10.47 -6.44 -3.23
CA TYR A 97 -9.84 -5.35 -3.97
C TYR A 97 -8.51 -4.92 -3.34
N TYR A 98 -8.49 -4.69 -2.02
CA TYR A 98 -7.28 -4.26 -1.33
C TYR A 98 -6.19 -5.33 -1.34
N LEU A 99 -6.53 -6.58 -1.04
CA LEU A 99 -5.54 -7.66 -0.93
C LEU A 99 -5.00 -8.13 -2.28
N LEU A 100 -5.85 -8.19 -3.32
CA LEU A 100 -5.48 -8.81 -4.60
C LEU A 100 -5.06 -7.81 -5.67
N LEU A 101 -5.37 -6.52 -5.50
CA LEU A 101 -5.14 -5.53 -6.54
C LEU A 101 -4.44 -4.28 -6.01
N ASN A 102 -5.07 -3.54 -5.08
CA ASN A 102 -4.53 -2.25 -4.64
C ASN A 102 -3.19 -2.41 -3.88
N ALA A 103 -3.12 -3.22 -2.82
CA ALA A 103 -1.88 -3.40 -2.06
C ALA A 103 -0.72 -3.96 -2.90
N PRO A 104 -0.91 -5.02 -3.73
CA PRO A 104 0.16 -5.51 -4.59
C PRO A 104 0.70 -4.45 -5.56
N VAL A 105 -0.18 -3.65 -6.18
CA VAL A 105 0.22 -2.61 -7.14
C VAL A 105 0.93 -1.45 -6.44
N GLU A 106 0.38 -0.98 -5.31
CA GLU A 106 1.01 0.09 -4.54
C GLU A 106 2.38 -0.34 -4.01
N GLU A 107 2.50 -1.52 -3.39
CA GLU A 107 3.78 -1.98 -2.86
C GLU A 107 4.79 -2.30 -3.98
N TRP A 108 4.34 -2.76 -5.15
CA TRP A 108 5.22 -2.88 -6.31
C TRP A 108 5.78 -1.53 -6.76
N PHE A 109 4.93 -0.51 -6.86
CA PHE A 109 5.38 0.83 -7.24
C PHE A 109 6.28 1.46 -6.17
N PHE A 110 5.84 1.50 -4.91
CA PHE A 110 6.53 2.26 -3.86
C PHE A 110 7.76 1.53 -3.31
N ARG A 111 7.71 0.20 -3.16
CA ARG A 111 8.83 -0.58 -2.59
C ARG A 111 9.70 -1.18 -3.66
N GLY A 112 9.10 -1.98 -4.54
CA GLY A 112 9.80 -2.68 -5.60
C GLY A 112 10.52 -1.71 -6.53
N PHE A 113 9.74 -0.79 -7.10
CA PHE A 113 10.23 0.18 -8.06
C PHE A 113 10.90 1.39 -7.42
N LEU A 114 10.17 2.24 -6.69
CA LEU A 114 10.70 3.52 -6.21
C LEU A 114 11.80 3.34 -5.16
N GLN A 115 11.49 2.73 -4.01
CA GLN A 115 12.49 2.50 -2.95
C GLN A 115 13.64 1.61 -3.44
N GLY A 116 13.35 0.53 -4.16
CA GLY A 116 14.36 -0.40 -4.69
C GLY A 116 15.30 0.26 -5.70
N THR A 117 14.77 1.05 -6.63
CA THR A 117 15.59 1.72 -7.65
C THR A 117 16.41 2.85 -7.04
N LEU A 118 15.81 3.69 -6.19
CA LEU A 118 16.55 4.75 -5.49
C LEU A 118 17.66 4.18 -4.60
N SER A 119 17.39 3.09 -3.89
CA SER A 119 18.38 2.41 -3.06
C SER A 119 19.61 1.98 -3.86
N ARG A 120 19.38 1.40 -5.06
CA ARG A 120 20.45 0.99 -5.97
C ARG A 120 21.22 2.16 -6.55
N TRP A 121 20.53 3.20 -7.01
CA TRP A 121 21.16 4.34 -7.70
C TRP A 121 21.94 5.24 -6.75
N TRP A 122 21.42 5.48 -5.56
CA TRP A 122 22.06 6.36 -4.58
C TRP A 122 23.02 5.64 -3.66
N HIS A 123 23.05 4.30 -3.68
CA HIS A 123 23.77 3.47 -2.71
C HIS A 123 23.44 3.85 -1.25
N ALA A 124 22.21 4.32 -1.02
CA ALA A 124 21.76 4.90 0.24
C ALA A 124 20.37 4.37 0.61
N PRO A 125 20.25 3.10 1.02
CA PRO A 125 18.97 2.44 1.27
C PRO A 125 18.07 3.16 2.29
N ALA A 126 18.68 3.74 3.34
CA ALA A 126 17.93 4.51 4.34
C ALA A 126 17.35 5.80 3.75
N ILE A 127 18.09 6.51 2.89
CA ILE A 127 17.60 7.72 2.23
C ILE A 127 16.49 7.36 1.24
N ALA A 128 16.68 6.27 0.47
CA ALA A 128 15.67 5.77 -0.45
C ALA A 128 14.36 5.41 0.26
N LEU A 129 14.43 4.77 1.43
CA LEU A 129 13.26 4.52 2.29
C LEU A 129 12.55 5.82 2.65
N ILE A 130 13.26 6.81 3.20
CA ILE A 130 12.66 8.08 3.63
C ILE A 130 11.99 8.81 2.45
N VAL A 131 12.65 8.86 1.29
CA VAL A 131 12.10 9.51 0.10
C VAL A 131 10.88 8.77 -0.42
N ALA A 132 10.93 7.43 -0.54
CA ALA A 132 9.80 6.64 -1.00
C ALA A 132 8.60 6.75 -0.04
N THR A 133 8.85 6.74 1.27
CA THR A 133 7.82 6.95 2.31
C THR A 133 7.22 8.37 2.24
N ALA A 134 8.04 9.40 2.02
CA ALA A 134 7.55 10.77 1.88
C ALA A 134 6.68 10.94 0.63
N ILE A 135 7.08 10.32 -0.50
CA ILE A 135 6.29 10.32 -1.74
C ILE A 135 4.99 9.53 -1.54
N PHE A 136 5.03 8.37 -0.90
CA PHE A 136 3.84 7.58 -0.54
C PHE A 136 2.86 8.39 0.32
N GLY A 137 3.35 9.07 1.35
CA GLY A 137 2.53 9.96 2.17
C GLY A 137 1.95 11.13 1.37
N GLY A 138 2.81 11.84 0.62
CA GLY A 138 2.45 13.00 -0.18
C GLY A 138 1.40 12.70 -1.25
N TYR A 139 1.50 11.53 -1.87
CA TYR A 139 0.55 11.02 -2.85
C TYR A 139 -0.90 10.99 -2.35
N HIS A 140 -1.14 10.69 -1.07
CA HIS A 140 -2.48 10.66 -0.51
C HIS A 140 -3.14 12.04 -0.41
N PHE A 141 -2.38 13.13 -0.48
CA PHE A 141 -2.98 14.46 -0.62
C PHE A 141 -3.70 14.65 -1.96
N LEU A 142 -3.32 13.92 -3.01
CA LEU A 142 -3.99 13.96 -4.32
C LEU A 142 -5.45 13.45 -4.23
N ASP A 143 -5.71 12.52 -3.30
CA ASP A 143 -7.06 12.03 -2.98
C ASP A 143 -7.85 12.98 -2.07
N ARG A 144 -7.34 14.21 -1.86
CA ARG A 144 -7.93 15.24 -1.00
C ARG A 144 -8.06 14.78 0.45
N TRP A 145 -7.18 13.89 0.89
CA TRP A 145 -7.13 13.49 2.29
C TRP A 145 -6.67 14.67 3.15
N GLY A 146 -7.29 14.84 4.33
CA GLY A 146 -6.76 15.77 5.33
C GLY A 146 -5.42 15.29 5.89
N TRP A 147 -4.67 16.16 6.55
CA TRP A 147 -3.33 15.83 7.05
C TRP A 147 -3.29 14.62 8.02
N ARG A 148 -4.33 14.41 8.83
CA ARG A 148 -4.38 13.33 9.84
C ARG A 148 -4.27 11.92 9.22
N PRO A 149 -5.16 11.51 8.29
CA PRO A 149 -5.00 10.23 7.61
C PRO A 149 -3.73 10.15 6.78
N VAL A 150 -3.21 11.25 6.23
CA VAL A 150 -1.92 11.24 5.54
C VAL A 150 -0.77 10.89 6.48
N VAL A 151 -0.74 11.46 7.69
CA VAL A 151 0.27 11.08 8.71
C VAL A 151 0.14 9.59 9.06
N GLY A 152 -1.08 9.10 9.25
CA GLY A 152 -1.33 7.68 9.52
C GLY A 152 -0.85 6.76 8.39
N ALA A 153 -1.17 7.10 7.14
CA ALA A 153 -0.70 6.39 5.96
C ALA A 153 0.83 6.46 5.84
N THR A 154 1.43 7.64 6.04
CA THR A 154 2.89 7.82 5.99
C THR A 154 3.59 6.93 7.02
N ALA A 155 3.06 6.85 8.24
CA ALA A 155 3.58 5.96 9.27
C ALA A 155 3.45 4.48 8.90
N ALA A 156 2.31 4.07 8.32
CA ALA A 156 2.14 2.72 7.79
C ALA A 156 3.13 2.43 6.66
N GLY A 157 3.29 3.35 5.71
CA GLY A 157 4.24 3.25 4.59
C GLY A 157 5.69 3.23 5.04
N LEU A 158 6.05 3.87 6.16
CA LEU A 158 7.36 3.71 6.80
C LEU A 158 7.54 2.27 7.30
N GLY A 159 6.54 1.71 7.98
CA GLY A 159 6.54 0.33 8.45
C GLY A 159 6.71 -0.67 7.30
N LEU A 160 5.92 -0.53 6.23
CA LEU A 160 6.02 -1.36 5.03
C LEU A 160 7.37 -1.19 4.33
N GLY A 161 7.89 0.03 4.26
CA GLY A 161 9.22 0.32 3.73
C GLY A 161 10.35 -0.31 4.53
N LEU A 162 10.23 -0.37 5.86
CA LEU A 162 11.16 -1.07 6.75
C LEU A 162 11.08 -2.59 6.58
N ILE A 163 9.87 -3.15 6.47
CA ILE A 163 9.64 -4.57 6.18
C ILE A 163 10.36 -4.95 4.89
N TYR A 164 10.22 -4.12 3.84
CA TYR A 164 10.89 -4.32 2.56
C TYR A 164 12.42 -4.16 2.66
N LEU A 165 12.90 -3.13 3.37
CA LEU A 165 14.34 -2.87 3.52
C LEU A 165 15.09 -4.01 4.22
N TRP A 166 14.47 -4.65 5.21
CA TRP A 166 15.09 -5.72 6.00
C TRP A 166 14.83 -7.13 5.44
N GLN A 167 14.41 -7.25 4.19
CA GLN A 167 14.27 -8.56 3.57
C GLN A 167 15.62 -9.14 3.15
N PRO A 168 15.76 -10.47 3.17
CA PRO A 168 16.84 -11.15 2.46
C PRO A 168 16.78 -10.85 0.96
N SER A 169 17.93 -10.98 0.30
CA SER A 169 18.04 -10.82 -1.14
C SER A 169 17.76 -12.16 -1.87
N PRO A 170 16.97 -12.17 -2.95
CA PRO A 170 16.26 -11.02 -3.52
C PRO A 170 14.99 -10.69 -2.70
N PRO A 171 14.67 -9.39 -2.53
CA PRO A 171 13.47 -8.98 -1.81
C PRO A 171 12.20 -9.44 -2.53
N SER A 172 11.18 -9.74 -1.74
CA SER A 172 9.84 -10.20 -2.10
C SER A 172 8.80 -9.17 -1.68
N LEU A 173 7.77 -8.97 -2.50
CA LEU A 173 6.68 -8.07 -2.14
C LEU A 173 5.59 -8.76 -1.32
N LEU A 174 5.68 -10.07 -1.09
CA LEU A 174 4.64 -10.82 -0.39
C LEU A 174 4.41 -10.32 1.04
N ALA A 175 5.48 -10.13 1.82
CA ALA A 175 5.37 -9.63 3.19
C ALA A 175 4.74 -8.23 3.27
N PRO A 176 5.25 -7.18 2.60
CA PRO A 176 4.65 -5.85 2.68
C PRO A 176 3.25 -5.75 2.06
N THR A 177 2.92 -6.62 1.10
CA THR A 177 1.57 -6.66 0.51
C THR A 177 0.50 -7.22 1.45
N LEU A 178 0.90 -8.15 2.34
CA LEU A 178 -0.03 -8.85 3.23
C LEU A 178 -0.20 -8.18 4.60
N VAL A 179 0.61 -7.16 4.93
CA VAL A 179 0.56 -6.40 6.19
C VAL A 179 -0.35 -5.19 6.06
#